data_AF-A0A3M2WCG7-F1
#
_entry.id   AF-A0A3M2WCG7-F1
#
_cell.length_a   1.000
_cell.length_b   1.000
_cell.length_c   1.000
_cell.angle_alpha   90.00
_cell.angle_beta   90.00
_cell.angle_gamma   90.00
#
_symmetry.space_group_name_H-M   'P 1'
#
loop_
_entity.id
_entity.type
_entity.pdbx_description
1 polymer ?
#
loop_
_entity_poly.entity_id
_entity_poly.type
_entity_poly.pdbx_seq_one_letter_code
_entity_poly.pdbx_strand_id
1 'polypeptide(L)' 'GYYYQVASQPLSGAEQAQILRGGQGSWDTRTVLSNIRRDAHGRLLLGSLGNAGNYPLWFIRQWADRVQQHYFPQLGRV' A
#
# COMPACT_ATOMS: atom_id res chain seq x y z
N GLY A 1 -12.94 14.66 4.98
CA GLY A 1 -12.84 13.23 4.62
C GLY A 1 -11.67 12.63 5.36
N TYR A 2 -11.75 11.35 5.73
CA TYR A 2 -10.64 10.64 6.36
C TYR A 2 -9.80 9.93 5.30
N TYR A 3 -8.50 9.81 5.57
CA TYR A 3 -7.53 9.12 4.73
C TYR A 3 -6.59 8.32 5.62
N TYR A 4 -6.23 7.11 5.20
CA TYR A 4 -5.30 6.27 5.93
C TYR A 4 -4.29 5.63 4.98
N GLN A 5 -3.14 5.24 5.54
CA GLN A 5 -2.11 4.47 4.85
C GLN A 5 -1.69 3.27 5.71
N VAL A 6 -1.40 2.16 5.05
CA VAL A 6 -0.77 0.97 5.64
C VAL A 6 0.63 0.87 5.05
N ALA A 7 1.62 0.73 5.92
CA ALA A 7 3.01 0.50 5.53
C ALA A 7 3.30 -1.00 5.60
N SER A 8 3.90 -1.54 4.54
CA SER A 8 4.46 -2.89 4.55
C SER A 8 5.72 -2.94 5.41
N GLN A 9 6.24 -4.16 5.63
CA GLN A 9 7.66 -4.33 5.96
C GLN A 9 8.57 -3.71 4.87
N PRO A 10 9.80 -3.26 5.22
CA PRO A 10 10.74 -2.76 4.23
C PRO A 10 10.97 -3.78 3.11
N LEU A 11 10.84 -3.33 1.86
CA LEU A 11 11.15 -4.16 0.70
C LEU A 11 12.66 -4.44 0.68
N SER A 12 13.05 -5.62 0.18
CA SER A 12 14.45 -6.02 0.11
C SER A 12 14.85 -6.49 -1.29
N GLY A 13 16.14 -6.38 -1.61
CA GLY A 13 16.69 -6.91 -2.86
C GLY A 13 16.04 -6.37 -4.13
N ALA A 14 15.65 -7.28 -5.02
CA ALA A 14 15.10 -6.95 -6.33
C ALA A 14 13.75 -6.20 -6.25
N GLU A 15 12.93 -6.47 -5.23
CA GLU A 15 11.62 -5.85 -5.07
C GLU A 15 11.75 -4.35 -4.81
N GLN A 16 12.68 -3.97 -3.95
CA GLN A 16 13.01 -2.58 -3.69
C GLN A 16 13.63 -1.90 -4.92
N ALA A 17 14.34 -2.61 -5.79
CA ALA A 17 14.91 -2.02 -6.99
C ALA A 17 13.86 -1.79 -8.11
N GLN A 18 12.85 -2.65 -8.19
CA GLN A 18 11.89 -2.70 -9.31
C GLN A 18 10.60 -1.92 -9.04
N ILE A 19 10.04 -2.04 -7.83
CA ILE A 19 8.74 -1.42 -7.52
C ILE A 19 8.92 0.08 -7.41
N LEU A 20 8.18 0.84 -8.23
CA LEU A 20 8.23 2.30 -8.28
C LEU A 20 9.66 2.85 -8.41
N ARG A 21 10.49 2.28 -9.29
CA ARG A 21 11.93 2.60 -9.46
C ARG A 21 12.25 4.10 -9.51
N GLY A 22 11.40 4.90 -10.17
CA GLY A 22 11.55 6.36 -10.25
C GLY A 22 11.15 7.15 -9.00
N GLY A 23 10.74 6.48 -7.93
CA GLY A 23 10.31 7.08 -6.66
C GLY A 23 8.92 7.74 -6.71
N GLN A 24 8.30 7.80 -7.88
CA GLN A 24 6.98 8.39 -8.05
C GLN A 24 5.89 7.51 -7.43
N GLY A 25 4.91 8.14 -6.79
CA GLY A 25 3.69 7.45 -6.38
C GLY A 25 2.78 7.16 -7.57
N SER A 26 1.81 6.28 -7.36
CA SER A 26 0.75 5.97 -8.31
C SER A 26 -0.61 5.96 -7.61
N TRP A 27 -1.68 6.15 -8.37
CA TRP A 27 -3.06 6.05 -7.89
C TRP A 27 -3.93 5.36 -8.93
N ASP A 28 -5.01 4.73 -8.49
CA ASP A 28 -6.04 4.19 -9.38
C ASP A 28 -7.17 5.19 -9.64
N THR A 29 -8.11 4.80 -10.49
CA THR A 29 -9.29 5.59 -10.86
C THR A 29 -10.59 5.03 -10.27
N ARG A 30 -10.49 4.22 -9.21
CA ARG A 30 -11.68 3.63 -8.57
C ARG A 30 -12.46 4.68 -7.80
N THR A 31 -13.75 4.42 -7.58
CA THR A 31 -14.64 5.30 -6.79
C THR A 31 -14.08 5.56 -5.39
N VAL A 32 -13.52 4.52 -4.76
CA VAL A 32 -12.68 4.67 -3.56
C VAL A 32 -11.25 4.42 -4.01
N LEU A 33 -10.51 5.52 -4.17
CA LEU A 33 -9.18 5.53 -4.74
C LEU A 33 -8.17 4.79 -3.84
N SER A 34 -7.34 3.96 -4.46
CA SER A 34 -6.13 3.41 -3.82
C SER A 34 -4.91 4.19 -4.31
N ASN A 35 -4.03 4.61 -3.40
CA ASN A 35 -2.71 5.14 -3.75
C ASN A 35 -1.58 4.26 -3.26
N ILE A 36 -0.46 4.32 -3.98
CA ILE A 36 0.71 3.47 -3.78
C ILE A 36 1.94 4.35 -3.87
N ARG A 37 2.82 4.30 -2.88
CA ARG A 37 4.13 4.98 -2.92
C ARG A 37 5.17 4.20 -2.12
N ARG A 38 6.42 4.60 -2.23
CA ARG A 38 7.49 4.15 -1.32
C ARG A 38 7.91 5.28 -0.40
N ASP A 39 8.33 4.93 0.80
CA ASP A 39 8.98 5.88 1.70
C ASP A 39 10.51 5.76 1.67
N ALA A 40 11.18 6.65 2.40
CA ALA A 40 12.64 6.68 2.52
C ALA A 40 13.21 5.44 3.21
N HIS A 41 12.39 4.67 3.94
CA HIS A 41 12.79 3.42 4.58
C HIS A 41 12.58 2.19 3.67
N GLY A 42 12.18 2.40 2.41
CA GLY A 42 11.97 1.33 1.45
C GLY A 42 10.68 0.53 1.69
N ARG A 43 9.75 1.04 2.50
CA ARG A 43 8.44 0.39 2.70
C ARG A 43 7.48 0.77 1.59
N LEU A 44 6.61 -0.16 1.22
CA LEU A 44 5.48 0.11 0.36
C LEU A 44 4.34 0.69 1.20
N LEU A 45 3.80 1.83 0.77
CA LEU A 45 2.67 2.49 1.41
C LEU A 45 1.44 2.35 0.52
N LEU A 46 0.38 1.78 1.08
CA LEU A 46 -0.92 1.59 0.44
C LEU A 46 -1.94 2.47 1.16
N GLY A 47 -2.55 3.43 0.47
CA GLY A 47 -3.52 4.34 1.07
C GLY A 47 -4.90 4.33 0.41
N SER A 48 -5.91 4.71 1.17
CA SER A 48 -7.31 4.79 0.73
C SER A 48 -8.08 5.85 1.52
N LEU A 49 -9.24 6.25 0.99
CA LEU A 49 -10.20 7.12 1.67
C LEU A 49 -11.07 6.31 2.64
N GLY A 50 -11.24 6.83 3.84
CA GLY A 50 -12.04 6.21 4.90
C GLY A 50 -11.45 6.44 6.29
N ASN A 51 -12.27 6.26 7.32
CA ASN A 51 -11.82 6.36 8.70
C ASN A 51 -11.39 4.98 9.21
N ALA A 52 -10.10 4.67 9.13
CA ALA A 52 -9.56 3.40 9.62
C ALA A 52 -9.81 3.19 11.13
N GLY A 53 -9.96 4.27 11.91
CA GLY A 53 -10.23 4.18 13.35
C GLY A 53 -11.62 3.61 13.70
N ASN A 54 -12.55 3.59 12.73
CA ASN A 54 -13.87 2.97 12.90
C ASN A 54 -13.87 1.47 12.59
N TYR A 55 -12.75 0.90 12.15
CA TYR A 55 -12.63 -0.50 11.79
C TYR A 55 -11.59 -1.20 12.65
N PRO A 56 -11.75 -2.50 12.92
CA PRO A 56 -10.72 -3.26 13.59
C PRO A 56 -9.46 -3.38 12.70
N LEU A 57 -8.29 -3.44 13.34
CA LEU A 57 -7.00 -3.45 12.63
C LEU A 57 -6.89 -4.60 11.60
N TRP A 58 -7.47 -5.77 11.89
CA TRP A 58 -7.45 -6.91 10.97
C TRP A 58 -8.18 -6.60 9.65
N PHE A 59 -9.23 -5.77 9.67
CA PHE A 59 -9.99 -5.39 8.48
C PHE A 59 -9.15 -4.49 7.57
N ILE A 60 -8.45 -3.53 8.18
CA ILE A 60 -7.52 -2.63 7.49
C ILE A 60 -6.35 -3.41 6.89
N ARG A 61 -5.80 -4.38 7.63
CA ARG A 61 -4.75 -5.29 7.13
C ARG A 61 -5.22 -6.15 5.97
N GLN A 62 -6.41 -6.76 6.08
CA GLN A 62 -6.97 -7.60 5.01
C GLN A 62 -7.21 -6.81 3.71
N TRP A 63 -7.65 -5.56 3.82
CA TRP A 63 -7.73 -4.66 2.66
C TRP A 63 -6.34 -4.40 2.05
N ALA A 64 -5.34 -4.10 2.88
CA ALA A 64 -3.99 -3.83 2.42
C ALA A 64 -3.35 -5.06 1.76
N ASP A 65 -3.55 -6.26 2.31
CA ASP A 65 -3.14 -7.53 1.70
C ASP A 65 -3.76 -7.72 0.32
N ARG A 66 -5.06 -7.43 0.17
CA ARG A 66 -5.76 -7.53 -1.13
C ARG A 66 -5.19 -6.55 -2.15
N VAL A 67 -4.90 -5.31 -1.74
CA VAL A 67 -4.31 -4.29 -2.60
C VAL A 67 -2.90 -4.68 -3.00
N GLN A 68 -2.06 -5.12 -2.06
CA GLN A 68 -0.71 -5.57 -2.35
C GLN A 68 -0.72 -6.74 -3.33
N GLN A 69 -1.54 -7.77 -3.09
CA GLN A 69 -1.68 -8.92 -3.98
C GLN A 69 -2.18 -8.54 -5.38
N HIS A 70 -3.00 -7.49 -5.49
CA HIS A 70 -3.49 -7.02 -6.78
C HIS A 70 -2.42 -6.32 -7.61
N TYR A 71 -1.62 -5.44 -7.01
CA TYR A 71 -0.62 -4.64 -7.72
C TYR A 71 0.76 -5.29 -7.80
N PHE A 72 1.13 -6.03 -6.76
CA PHE A 72 2.44 -6.65 -6.59
C PHE A 72 2.26 -8.07 -6.01
N PRO A 73 1.68 -9.01 -6.77
CA PRO A 73 1.42 -10.38 -6.30
C PRO A 73 2.69 -11.14 -5.85
N GLN A 74 3.86 -10.70 -6.29
CA GLN A 74 5.16 -11.21 -5.84
C GLN A 74 5.48 -10.82 -4.39
N LEU A 75 4.94 -9.68 -3.93
CA LEU A 75 5.02 -9.27 -2.52
C LEU A 75 3.91 -10.01 -1.77
N GLY A 76 4.26 -10.75 -0.72
CA GLY A 76 3.31 -11.55 0.06
C GLY A 76 2.19 -10.75 0.72
N ARG A 77 2.21 -10.62 2.04
CA ARG A 77 1.26 -9.80 2.82
C ARG A 77 1.97 -8.57 3.37
N VAL A 78 1.22 -7.54 3.78
CA VAL A 78 1.80 -6.28 4.28
C VAL A 78 2.51 -6.43 5.62
#